data_AF-A0A350Y3T9-F1
#
_entry.id   AF-A0A350Y3T9-F1
#
_cell.length_a   1.000
_cell.length_b   1.000
_cell.length_c   1.000
_cell.angle_alpha   90.00
_cell.angle_beta   90.00
_cell.angle_gamma   90.00
#
_symmetry.space_group_name_H-M   'P 1'
#
loop_
_entity.id
_entity.type
_entity.pdbx_description
1 polymer ?
#
loop_
_entity_poly.entity_id
_entity_poly.type
_entity_poly.pdbx_seq_one_letter_code
_entity_poly.pdbx_strand_id
1 'polypeptide(L)'
;MARLKIINNFNSRFVLDPEARDNLFSLLTNEAFRTQVAEQVQCQNVEFTELLFQPVPYSTNTPKGMPPEFEQYHESEEYAIINVPPNFMFKAKIFNPSRLCAIYRKIV
;
A
#
# COMPACT_ATOMS: atom_id res chain seq x y z
N MET A 1 6.91 -17.25 -16.34
CA MET A 1 7.69 -16.00 -16.35
C MET A 1 6.74 -14.82 -16.47
N ALA A 2 6.18 -14.36 -15.34
CA ALA A 2 5.31 -13.19 -15.36
C ALA A 2 6.19 -11.94 -15.31
N ARG A 3 6.29 -11.25 -16.45
CA ARG A 3 6.88 -9.92 -16.57
C ARG A 3 5.94 -8.98 -15.81
N LEU A 4 6.23 -8.72 -14.54
CA LEU A 4 5.52 -7.68 -13.78
C LEU A 4 5.77 -6.36 -14.49
N LYS A 5 4.76 -5.90 -15.23
CA LYS A 5 4.70 -4.53 -15.71
C LYS A 5 4.67 -3.68 -14.45
N ILE A 6 5.70 -2.89 -14.24
CA ILE A 6 5.66 -1.76 -13.31
C ILE A 6 4.57 -0.84 -13.86
N ILE A 7 3.35 -1.00 -13.36
CA ILE A 7 2.23 -0.14 -13.71
C ILE A 7 2.49 1.18 -12.98
N ASN A 8 3.24 2.07 -13.62
CA ASN A 8 3.37 3.49 -13.25
C ASN A 8 2.04 4.23 -13.46
N ASN A 9 0.92 3.69 -12.98
CA ASN A 9 -0.38 4.34 -13.08
C ASN A 9 -0.73 4.93 -11.72
N PHE A 10 0.00 5.99 -11.34
CA PHE A 10 -0.33 6.87 -10.22
C PHE A 10 -1.54 7.74 -10.59
N ASN A 11 -2.72 7.14 -10.77
CA ASN A 11 -3.95 7.87 -11.05
C ASN A 11 -4.76 8.20 -9.79
N SER A 12 -4.05 8.58 -8.72
CA SER A 12 -4.67 9.15 -7.53
C SER A 12 -3.78 10.25 -6.95
N ARG A 13 -3.79 11.44 -7.57
CA ARG A 13 -3.55 12.80 -7.02
C ARG A 13 -2.29 13.13 -6.18
N PHE A 14 -1.34 12.23 -5.94
CA PHE A 14 -0.05 12.57 -5.31
C PHE A 14 1.14 11.95 -6.03
N VAL A 15 2.24 12.70 -6.05
CA VAL A 15 3.54 12.25 -6.54
C VAL A 15 4.48 12.25 -5.34
N LEU A 16 5.06 11.10 -5.03
CA LEU A 16 6.14 11.01 -4.06
C LEU A 16 7.45 11.39 -4.74
N ASP A 17 8.29 12.15 -4.03
CA ASP A 17 9.67 12.34 -4.45
C ASP A 17 10.36 10.96 -4.60
N PRO A 18 11.20 10.74 -5.63
CA PRO A 18 11.87 9.46 -5.83
C PRO A 18 12.63 8.96 -4.59
N GLU A 19 13.34 9.84 -3.88
CA GLU A 19 14.07 9.49 -2.66
C GLU A 19 13.08 9.07 -1.55
N ALA A 20 11.99 9.83 -1.38
CA ALA A 20 10.94 9.52 -0.42
C ALA A 20 10.26 8.17 -0.70
N ARG A 21 9.97 7.90 -1.98
CA ARG A 21 9.39 6.63 -2.43
C ARG A 21 10.33 5.47 -2.13
N ASP A 22 11.59 5.57 -2.52
CA ASP A 22 12.54 4.47 -2.37
C ASP A 22 12.80 4.16 -0.88
N ASN A 23 12.89 5.21 -0.05
CA ASN A 23 12.94 5.08 1.41
C ASN A 23 11.69 4.40 1.98
N LEU A 24 10.49 4.82 1.56
CA LEU A 24 9.24 4.22 2.02
C LEU A 24 9.15 2.75 1.60
N PHE A 25 9.48 2.44 0.34
CA PHE A 25 9.41 1.09 -0.22
C PHE A 25 10.42 0.18 0.48
N SER A 26 11.62 0.66 0.80
CA SER A 26 12.59 -0.09 1.60
C SER A 26 12.06 -0.44 2.99
N LEU A 27 11.26 0.44 3.60
CA LEU A 27 10.64 0.17 4.90
C LEU A 27 9.46 -0.82 4.77
N LEU A 28 8.64 -0.69 3.72
CA LEU A 28 7.47 -1.54 3.46
C LEU A 28 7.83 -2.95 2.97
N THR A 29 9.02 -3.12 2.36
CA THR A 29 9.56 -4.42 1.95
C THR A 29 10.43 -5.08 3.01
N ASN A 30 10.76 -4.37 4.09
CA ASN A 30 11.57 -4.89 5.18
C ASN A 30 10.96 -6.17 5.78
N GLU A 31 11.79 -7.19 5.99
CA GLU A 31 11.36 -8.50 6.47
C GLU A 31 10.61 -8.42 7.80
N ALA A 32 11.10 -7.66 8.78
CA ALA A 32 10.45 -7.54 10.08
C ALA A 32 9.05 -6.90 9.96
N PHE A 33 8.85 -5.98 9.02
CA PHE A 33 7.53 -5.39 8.78
C PHE A 33 6.62 -6.38 8.04
N ARG A 34 7.13 -7.10 7.04
CA ARG A 34 6.35 -8.13 6.32
C ARG A 34 5.89 -9.25 7.24
N THR A 35 6.72 -9.70 8.18
CA THR A 35 6.33 -10.69 9.20
C THR A 35 5.18 -10.17 10.06
N GLN A 36 5.25 -8.92 10.54
CA GLN A 36 4.15 -8.30 11.31
C GLN A 36 2.85 -8.21 10.50
N VAL A 37 2.96 -7.85 9.21
CA VAL A 37 1.80 -7.80 8.32
C VAL A 37 1.22 -9.20 8.10
N ALA A 38 2.05 -10.20 7.85
CA ALA A 38 1.63 -11.60 7.67
C ALA A 38 0.90 -12.14 8.91
N GLU A 39 1.42 -11.85 10.11
CA GLU A 39 0.78 -12.18 11.39
C GLU A 39 -0.59 -11.48 11.53
N GLN A 40 -0.65 -10.18 11.23
CA GLN A 40 -1.89 -9.40 11.31
C GLN A 40 -2.98 -9.93 10.37
N VAL A 41 -2.61 -10.36 9.18
CA VAL A 41 -3.56 -10.86 8.16
C VAL A 41 -3.68 -12.38 8.14
N GLN A 42 -3.06 -13.06 9.10
CA GLN A 42 -3.11 -14.50 9.34
C GLN A 42 -2.71 -15.34 8.12
N CYS A 43 -1.59 -15.01 7.47
CA CYS A 43 -1.03 -15.77 6.34
C CYS A 43 0.44 -16.15 6.57
N GLN A 44 1.00 -17.01 5.71
CA GLN A 44 2.39 -17.47 5.86
C GLN A 44 3.39 -16.35 5.56
N ASN A 45 3.15 -15.59 4.51
CA ASN A 45 3.99 -14.45 4.16
C ASN A 45 3.20 -13.44 3.33
N VAL A 46 3.76 -12.25 3.13
CA VAL A 46 3.22 -11.22 2.25
C VAL A 46 4.29 -10.66 1.31
N GLU A 47 3.84 -10.21 0.16
CA GLU A 47 4.65 -9.50 -0.83
C GLU A 47 4.08 -8.10 -1.02
N PHE A 48 4.91 -7.06 -0.85
CA PHE A 48 4.49 -5.69 -1.13
C PHE A 48 4.34 -5.51 -2.64
N THR A 49 3.17 -5.04 -3.08
CA THR A 49 2.85 -4.92 -4.52
C THR A 49 3.35 -3.63 -5.16
N GLU A 50 4.03 -2.77 -4.40
CA GLU A 50 4.41 -1.41 -4.80
C GLU A 50 3.23 -0.46 -5.07
N LEU A 51 2.00 -0.91 -4.83
CA LEU A 51 0.81 -0.09 -4.95
C LEU A 51 0.52 0.62 -3.63
N LEU A 52 0.38 1.94 -3.72
CA LEU A 52 -0.01 2.84 -2.64
C LEU A 52 -1.21 3.67 -3.06
N PHE A 53 -2.09 3.98 -2.11
CA PHE A 53 -3.18 4.92 -2.32
C PHE A 53 -3.47 5.76 -1.09
N GLN A 54 -4.11 6.91 -1.30
CA GLN A 54 -4.64 7.71 -0.21
C GLN A 54 -6.06 7.24 0.12
N PRO A 55 -6.36 6.91 1.39
CA PRO A 55 -7.74 6.70 1.79
C PRO A 55 -8.50 8.01 1.62
N VAL A 56 -9.68 7.93 1.01
CA VAL A 56 -10.55 9.08 0.74
C VAL A 56 -11.68 9.12 1.76
N PRO A 57 -12.25 10.31 2.04
CA PRO A 57 -13.43 10.39 2.88
C PRO A 57 -14.57 9.52 2.33
N TYR A 58 -15.40 9.00 3.22
CA TYR A 58 -16.65 8.34 2.84
C TYR A 58 -17.51 9.31 2.03
N SER A 59 -17.99 8.86 0.87
CA SER A 59 -18.95 9.59 0.04
C SER A 59 -19.86 8.62 -0.69
N THR A 60 -20.92 9.12 -1.33
CA THR A 60 -21.80 8.30 -2.17
C THR A 60 -21.05 7.58 -3.29
N ASN A 61 -19.93 8.13 -3.75
CA ASN A 61 -19.10 7.54 -4.81
C ASN A 61 -17.93 6.71 -4.27
N THR A 62 -17.64 6.77 -2.96
CA THR A 62 -16.50 6.09 -2.31
C THR A 62 -16.94 5.48 -0.98
N PRO A 63 -17.90 4.53 -0.99
CA PRO A 63 -18.49 3.99 0.23
C PRO A 63 -17.50 3.21 1.09
N LYS A 64 -16.40 2.71 0.50
CA LYS A 64 -15.34 1.98 1.21
C LYS A 64 -14.18 2.88 1.65
N GLY A 65 -14.30 4.20 1.50
CA GLY A 65 -13.24 5.15 1.86
C GLY A 65 -11.94 4.96 1.06
N MET A 66 -12.03 4.37 -0.13
CA MET A 66 -10.90 4.15 -1.04
C MET A 66 -11.27 4.53 -2.48
N PRO A 67 -10.27 4.81 -3.34
CA PRO A 67 -10.52 5.04 -4.75
C PRO A 67 -11.05 3.77 -5.45
N PRO A 68 -11.98 3.90 -6.42
CA PRO A 68 -12.61 2.76 -7.10
C PRO A 68 -11.61 1.76 -7.70
N GLU A 69 -10.47 2.23 -8.20
CA GLU A 69 -9.44 1.38 -8.81
C GLU A 69 -8.77 0.42 -7.81
N PHE A 70 -8.83 0.73 -6.52
CA PHE A 70 -8.26 -0.11 -5.46
C PHE A 70 -9.30 -1.00 -4.76
N GLU A 71 -10.60 -0.83 -5.06
CA GLU A 71 -11.66 -1.65 -4.45
C GLU A 71 -11.51 -3.15 -4.75
N GLN A 72 -10.97 -3.51 -5.91
CA GLN A 72 -10.70 -4.89 -6.28
C GLN A 72 -9.76 -5.62 -5.30
N TYR A 73 -8.84 -4.89 -4.65
CA TYR A 73 -7.92 -5.46 -3.67
C TYR A 73 -8.54 -5.62 -2.29
N HIS A 74 -9.60 -4.84 -1.99
CA HIS A 74 -10.38 -5.01 -0.78
C HIS A 74 -11.33 -6.21 -0.89
N GLU A 75 -11.85 -6.48 -2.09
CA GLU A 75 -12.78 -7.59 -2.34
C GLU A 75 -12.08 -8.94 -2.52
N SER A 76 -10.77 -8.94 -2.78
CA SER A 76 -9.99 -10.14 -2.99
C SER A 76 -9.40 -10.68 -1.68
N GLU A 77 -9.59 -11.97 -1.43
CA GLU A 77 -8.95 -12.67 -0.31
C GLU A 77 -7.43 -12.83 -0.49
N GLU A 78 -6.92 -12.74 -1.73
CA GLU A 78 -5.49 -12.86 -2.06
C GLU A 78 -4.69 -11.62 -1.66
N TYR A 79 -5.35 -10.48 -1.41
CA TYR A 79 -4.70 -9.22 -1.09
C TYR A 79 -5.04 -8.76 0.33
N ALA A 80 -4.19 -7.89 0.85
CA ALA A 80 -4.38 -7.20 2.11
C ALA A 80 -4.05 -5.71 1.93
N ILE A 81 -4.87 -4.87 2.55
CA ILE A 81 -4.66 -3.42 2.58
C ILE A 81 -4.21 -3.04 3.98
N ILE A 82 -3.02 -2.45 4.09
CA ILE A 82 -2.40 -2.07 5.35
C ILE A 82 -2.21 -0.55 5.39
N ASN A 83 -2.64 0.10 6.46
CA ASN A 83 -2.31 1.50 6.68
C ASN A 83 -0.81 1.66 6.89
N VAL A 84 -0.18 2.53 6.11
CA VAL A 84 1.25 2.83 6.26
C VAL A 84 1.47 3.50 7.62
N PRO A 85 2.34 2.95 8.48
CA PRO A 85 2.63 3.54 9.78
C PRO A 85 3.13 5.00 9.66
N PRO A 86 2.66 5.94 10.52
CA PRO A 86 3.10 7.34 10.46
C PRO A 86 4.62 7.52 10.62
N ASN A 87 5.27 6.66 11.41
CA ASN A 87 6.73 6.66 11.57
C ASN A 87 7.46 6.30 10.26
N PHE A 88 6.87 5.49 9.37
CA PHE A 88 7.46 5.15 8.08
C PHE A 88 7.34 6.34 7.12
N MET A 89 6.16 6.98 7.09
CA MET A 89 5.95 8.20 6.33
C MET A 89 6.92 9.30 6.77
N PHE A 90 7.10 9.48 8.08
CA PHE A 90 8.05 10.45 8.63
C PHE A 90 9.51 10.15 8.25
N LYS A 91 9.95 8.89 8.38
CA LYS A 91 11.31 8.47 7.96
C LYS A 91 11.55 8.69 6.46
N ALA A 92 10.51 8.50 5.64
CA ALA A 92 10.53 8.77 4.21
C ALA A 92 10.35 10.26 3.87
N LYS A 93 10.25 11.17 4.85
CA LYS A 93 9.98 12.61 4.67
C LYS A 93 8.66 12.91 3.92
N ILE A 94 7.66 12.03 4.05
CA ILE A 94 6.33 12.18 3.45
C ILE A 94 5.42 12.84 4.49
N PHE A 95 5.10 14.12 4.26
CA PHE A 95 4.18 14.90 5.09
C PHE A 95 2.84 15.17 4.42
N ASN A 96 2.82 15.09 3.09
CA ASN A 96 1.61 15.14 2.28
C ASN A 96 1.70 14.01 1.25
N PRO A 97 0.73 13.09 1.22
CA PRO A 97 -0.50 13.06 2.02
C PRO A 97 -0.30 12.67 3.48
N SER A 98 -1.32 12.89 4.33
CA SER A 98 -1.28 12.57 5.76
C SER A 98 -1.49 11.09 6.08
N ARG A 99 -2.10 10.34 5.15
CA ARG A 99 -2.34 8.91 5.26
C ARG A 99 -2.06 8.23 3.94
N LEU A 100 -1.46 7.04 4.01
CA LEU A 100 -1.25 6.14 2.89
C LEU A 100 -1.69 4.74 3.29
N CYS A 101 -2.23 4.01 2.31
CA CYS A 101 -2.50 2.58 2.40
C CYS A 101 -1.58 1.86 1.40
N ALA A 102 -1.02 0.74 1.83
CA ALA A 102 -0.18 -0.14 1.04
C ALA A 102 -0.90 -1.46 0.76
N ILE A 103 -0.76 -1.96 -0.47
CA ILE A 103 -1.36 -3.23 -0.87
C ILE A 103 -0.28 -4.32 -0.83
N TYR A 104 -0.61 -5.39 -0.12
CA TYR A 104 0.17 -6.61 -0.01
C TYR A 104 -0.56 -7.77 -0.68
N ARG A 105 0.17 -8.63 -1.37
CA ARG A 105 -0.31 -9.93 -1.80
C ARG A 105 0.00 -10.96 -0.71
N LYS A 106 -0.97 -11.76 -0.34
CA LYS A 106 -0.78 -12.88 0.59
C LYS A 106 -0.13 -14.05 -0.14
N ILE A 107 0.86 -14.67 0.50
CA ILE A 107 1.47 -15.91 0.07
C ILE A 107 1.00 -16.99 1.04
N VAL A 108 0.35 -18.02 0.49
CA VAL A 108 -0.20 -19.19 1.19
C VAL A 108 0.56 -20.45 0.81
#